data_AF-A0A0F9X0M9-F1
#
_entry.id   AF-A0A0F9X0M9-F1
#
_cell.length_a   1.000
_cell.length_b   1.000
_cell.length_c   1.000
_cell.angle_alpha   90.00
_cell.angle_beta   90.00
_cell.angle_gamma   90.00
#
_symmetry.space_group_name_H-M   'P 1'
#
loop_
_entity.id
_entity.type
_entity.pdbx_description
1 polymer ?
#
loop_
_entity_poly.entity_id
_entity_poly.type
_entity_poly.pdbx_seq_one_letter_code
_entity_poly.pdbx_strand_id
1 'polypeptide(L)'
;MAASNSDYELLTEHFSYPPVSLLDDIINTVNVLADRALDSVERLLLSIPPKKLGFSKSSKQPDQNPNLSPEEAAKLEIENGTHQLETLLNASIDKNFDIFELYVMQNIITVRPQDQPYMRLSHYAGLDFPDDDTAAAQQIDKPSTESITALRRRLQASQKLNAVLEAEKARNDALLKTLRSLLGVVPDSTKTEEKESSNGEGGGSAAAHPFTFLRDRGGLEESGGQQPITTTTEFTLSQLQALRALSGSLRELLPGLGDASVIDAEAASAAASWRRERAEYIETSSRKYLETVVGLELGPEGE
;
A
#
# COMPACT_ATOMS: atom_id res chain seq x y z
N MET A 1 -33.91 0.72 -54.09
CA MET A 1 -34.30 -0.16 -52.95
C MET A 1 -33.11 -0.60 -52.08
N ALA A 2 -31.85 -0.21 -52.36
CA ALA A 2 -30.71 -0.56 -51.51
C ALA A 2 -30.41 0.43 -50.35
N ALA A 3 -31.13 1.57 -50.28
CA ALA A 3 -30.85 2.65 -49.32
C ALA A 3 -31.42 2.42 -47.90
N SER A 4 -32.42 1.54 -47.73
CA SER A 4 -33.04 1.32 -46.41
C SER A 4 -32.11 0.61 -45.43
N ASN A 5 -31.20 -0.23 -45.93
CA ASN A 5 -30.29 -0.97 -45.06
C ASN A 5 -29.15 -0.09 -44.54
N SER A 6 -28.63 0.83 -45.36
CA SER A 6 -27.57 1.75 -44.95
C SER A 6 -28.05 2.76 -43.92
N ASP A 7 -29.33 3.18 -43.97
CA ASP A 7 -29.92 4.03 -42.93
C ASP A 7 -30.00 3.29 -41.60
N TYR A 8 -30.45 2.04 -41.62
CA TYR A 8 -30.55 1.22 -40.42
C TYR A 8 -29.20 0.96 -39.78
N GLU A 9 -28.16 0.69 -40.58
CA GLU A 9 -26.78 0.51 -40.11
C GLU A 9 -26.21 1.80 -39.50
N LEU A 10 -26.38 2.93 -40.18
CA LEU A 10 -25.93 4.24 -39.69
C LEU A 10 -26.60 4.62 -38.37
N LEU A 11 -27.92 4.37 -38.25
CA LEU A 11 -28.68 4.63 -37.04
C LEU A 11 -28.30 3.66 -35.92
N THR A 12 -28.07 2.38 -36.25
CA THR A 12 -27.61 1.39 -35.28
C THR A 12 -26.22 1.74 -34.74
N GLU A 13 -25.32 2.21 -35.61
CA GLU A 13 -24.00 2.68 -35.20
C GLU A 13 -24.09 3.95 -34.35
N HIS A 14 -24.98 4.89 -34.72
CA HIS A 14 -25.20 6.12 -33.95
C HIS A 14 -25.76 5.85 -32.55
N PHE A 15 -26.80 5.02 -32.45
CA PHE A 15 -27.44 4.68 -31.18
C PHE A 15 -26.67 3.64 -30.38
N SER A 16 -25.72 2.92 -31.00
CA SER A 16 -25.03 1.76 -30.45
C SER A 16 -25.94 0.58 -30.07
N TYR A 17 -27.19 0.61 -30.53
CA TYR A 17 -28.16 -0.48 -30.45
C TYR A 17 -29.13 -0.38 -31.63
N PRO A 18 -29.80 -1.49 -32.02
CA PRO A 18 -30.77 -1.48 -33.10
C PRO A 18 -32.01 -0.64 -32.74
N PRO A 19 -32.47 0.29 -33.59
CA PRO A 19 -33.63 1.14 -33.31
C PRO A 19 -34.91 0.37 -32.90
N VAL A 20 -35.12 -0.82 -33.47
CA VAL A 20 -36.26 -1.69 -33.15
C VAL A 20 -36.24 -2.11 -31.68
N SER A 21 -35.06 -2.34 -31.10
CA SER A 21 -34.94 -2.74 -29.69
C SER A 21 -35.46 -1.68 -28.72
N LEU A 22 -35.33 -0.39 -29.06
CA LEU A 22 -35.91 0.68 -28.25
C LEU A 22 -37.45 0.61 -28.25
N LEU A 23 -38.05 0.29 -29.39
CA LEU A 23 -39.49 0.18 -29.53
C LEU A 23 -40.02 -1.07 -28.80
N ASP A 24 -39.32 -2.21 -28.93
CA ASP A 24 -39.60 -3.42 -28.18
C ASP A 24 -39.60 -3.18 -26.66
N ASP A 25 -38.58 -2.47 -26.16
CA ASP A 25 -38.47 -2.12 -24.74
C ASP A 25 -39.62 -1.20 -24.30
N ILE A 26 -40.00 -0.21 -25.12
CA ILE A 26 -41.16 0.67 -24.83
C ILE A 26 -42.45 -0.16 -24.75
N ILE A 27 -42.73 -1.01 -25.73
CA ILE A 27 -43.93 -1.85 -25.78
C ILE A 27 -43.97 -2.77 -24.56
N ASN A 28 -42.85 -3.44 -24.25
CA ASN A 28 -42.73 -4.28 -23.07
C ASN A 28 -43.01 -3.51 -21.78
N THR A 29 -42.47 -2.29 -21.62
CA THR A 29 -42.71 -1.48 -20.42
C THR A 29 -44.17 -1.05 -20.29
N VAL A 30 -44.83 -0.73 -21.41
CA VAL A 30 -46.24 -0.31 -21.42
C VAL A 30 -47.16 -1.48 -21.08
N ASN A 31 -46.92 -2.67 -21.63
CA ASN A 31 -47.69 -3.87 -21.29
C ASN A 31 -47.58 -4.18 -19.80
N VAL A 32 -46.35 -4.18 -19.27
CA VAL A 32 -46.12 -4.41 -17.84
C VAL A 32 -46.77 -3.32 -16.96
N LEU A 33 -46.81 -2.07 -17.43
CA LEU A 33 -47.48 -0.98 -16.70
C LEU A 33 -49.00 -1.11 -16.76
N ALA A 34 -49.56 -1.55 -17.89
CA ALA A 34 -50.98 -1.80 -18.05
C ALA A 34 -51.46 -2.91 -17.12
N ASP A 35 -50.74 -4.03 -17.07
CA ASP A 35 -51.04 -5.14 -16.14
C ASP A 35 -51.03 -4.67 -14.68
N ARG A 36 -50.00 -3.91 -14.28
CA ARG A 36 -49.91 -3.34 -12.93
C ARG A 36 -51.03 -2.35 -12.61
N ALA A 37 -51.46 -1.57 -13.59
CA ALA A 37 -52.54 -0.62 -13.41
C ALA A 37 -53.88 -1.36 -13.24
N LEU A 38 -54.12 -2.40 -14.03
CA LEU A 38 -55.30 -3.27 -13.93
C LEU A 38 -55.35 -3.98 -12.58
N ASP A 39 -54.24 -4.58 -12.14
CA ASP A 39 -54.10 -5.15 -10.79
C ASP A 39 -54.44 -4.15 -9.69
N SER A 40 -53.98 -2.90 -9.86
CA SER A 40 -54.21 -1.83 -8.89
C SER A 40 -55.67 -1.40 -8.87
N VAL A 41 -56.33 -1.34 -10.04
CA VAL A 41 -57.76 -1.05 -10.17
C VAL A 41 -58.58 -2.18 -9.55
N GLU A 42 -58.24 -3.44 -9.80
CA GLU A 42 -58.94 -4.59 -9.22
C GLU A 42 -58.84 -4.57 -7.69
N ARG A 43 -57.62 -4.41 -7.14
CA ARG A 43 -57.42 -4.29 -5.69
C ARG A 43 -58.18 -3.12 -5.08
N LEU A 44 -58.22 -1.98 -5.78
CA LEU A 44 -58.99 -0.82 -5.34
C LEU A 44 -60.49 -1.14 -5.30
N LEU A 45 -61.04 -1.72 -6.38
CA LEU A 45 -62.46 -2.06 -6.46
C LEU A 45 -62.86 -3.11 -5.40
N LEU A 46 -62.00 -4.10 -5.14
CA LEU A 46 -62.21 -5.09 -4.08
C LEU A 46 -62.11 -4.50 -2.66
N SER A 47 -61.33 -3.43 -2.48
CA SER A 47 -61.20 -2.75 -1.19
C SER A 47 -62.43 -1.90 -0.82
N ILE A 48 -63.20 -1.46 -1.82
CA ILE A 48 -64.37 -0.60 -1.60
C ILE A 48 -65.57 -1.50 -1.28
N PRO A 49 -66.34 -1.21 -0.21
CA PRO A 49 -67.50 -2.03 0.14
C PRO A 49 -68.54 -2.04 -0.99
N PRO A 50 -69.14 -3.21 -1.30
CA PRO A 50 -69.98 -3.38 -2.50
C PRO A 50 -71.21 -2.46 -2.52
N LYS A 51 -71.72 -2.08 -1.34
CA LYS A 51 -72.83 -1.13 -1.19
C LYS A 51 -72.53 0.26 -1.77
N LYS A 52 -71.26 0.70 -1.77
CA LYS A 52 -70.84 2.00 -2.32
C LYS A 52 -70.59 1.95 -3.83
N LEU A 53 -70.30 0.76 -4.38
CA LEU A 53 -70.15 0.53 -5.83
C LEU A 53 -71.49 0.43 -6.56
N GLY A 54 -72.62 0.37 -5.84
CA GLY A 54 -73.95 0.24 -6.43
C GLY A 54 -74.45 -1.20 -6.54
N PHE A 55 -73.71 -2.18 -5.98
CA PHE A 55 -74.22 -3.55 -5.80
C PHE A 55 -75.30 -3.55 -4.72
N SER A 56 -76.54 -3.23 -5.14
CA SER A 56 -77.71 -3.33 -4.30
C SER A 56 -78.26 -4.76 -4.33
N LYS A 57 -78.93 -5.20 -3.26
CA LYS A 57 -79.53 -6.55 -3.15
C LYS A 57 -80.70 -6.81 -4.11
N SER A 58 -80.85 -6.00 -5.16
CA SER A 58 -81.96 -6.05 -6.10
C SER A 58 -81.46 -6.15 -7.52
N SER A 59 -81.12 -7.36 -7.95
CA SER A 59 -81.53 -7.78 -9.28
C SER A 59 -81.70 -9.30 -9.27
N LYS A 60 -82.94 -9.73 -9.49
CA LYS A 60 -83.22 -11.09 -9.93
C LYS A 60 -82.58 -11.25 -11.31
N GLN A 61 -81.35 -11.73 -11.36
CA GLN A 61 -80.87 -12.40 -12.57
C GLN A 61 -81.24 -13.89 -12.47
N PRO A 62 -81.96 -14.44 -13.44
CA PRO A 62 -82.13 -15.88 -13.55
C PRO A 62 -80.78 -16.48 -14.00
N ASP A 63 -80.46 -17.67 -13.50
CA ASP A 63 -79.49 -18.60 -14.09
C ASP A 63 -78.02 -18.61 -13.64
N GLN A 64 -77.60 -17.92 -12.57
CA GLN A 64 -76.28 -18.20 -11.96
C GLN A 64 -76.35 -18.46 -10.45
N ASN A 65 -76.24 -19.75 -10.12
CA ASN A 65 -75.95 -20.37 -8.82
C ASN A 65 -76.61 -19.75 -7.56
N PRO A 66 -77.72 -20.34 -7.04
CA PRO A 66 -78.53 -19.79 -5.95
C PRO A 66 -77.91 -19.83 -4.54
N ASN A 67 -76.60 -20.11 -4.40
CA ASN A 67 -75.92 -20.31 -3.11
C ASN A 67 -74.75 -19.36 -2.83
N LEU A 68 -74.43 -18.40 -3.71
CA LEU A 68 -73.32 -17.47 -3.50
C LEU A 68 -73.74 -16.29 -2.63
N SER A 69 -72.90 -15.90 -1.68
CA SER A 69 -73.16 -14.72 -0.86
C SER A 69 -73.17 -13.45 -1.76
N PRO A 70 -73.95 -12.41 -1.41
CA PRO A 70 -74.02 -11.19 -2.23
C PRO A 70 -72.67 -10.45 -2.34
N GLU A 71 -71.72 -10.75 -1.45
CA GLU A 71 -70.36 -10.20 -1.50
C GLU A 71 -69.47 -10.98 -2.48
N GLU A 72 -69.62 -12.30 -2.56
CA GLU A 72 -68.92 -13.13 -3.55
C GLU A 72 -69.42 -12.88 -4.97
N ALA A 73 -70.73 -12.66 -5.15
CA ALA A 73 -71.29 -12.29 -6.45
C ALA A 73 -70.73 -10.95 -6.97
N ALA A 74 -70.58 -9.95 -6.09
CA ALA A 74 -69.98 -8.67 -6.46
C ALA A 74 -68.49 -8.80 -6.82
N LYS A 75 -67.74 -9.69 -6.14
CA LYS A 75 -66.34 -9.97 -6.48
C LYS A 75 -66.20 -10.61 -7.86
N LEU A 76 -67.02 -11.62 -8.16
CA LEU A 76 -67.01 -12.27 -9.48
C LEU A 76 -67.40 -11.31 -10.61
N GLU A 77 -68.32 -10.38 -10.36
CA GLU A 77 -68.69 -9.35 -11.34
C GLU A 77 -67.55 -8.34 -11.56
N ILE A 78 -66.84 -7.96 -10.50
CA ILE A 78 -65.64 -7.11 -10.60
C ILE A 78 -64.56 -7.85 -11.39
N GLU A 79 -64.25 -9.11 -11.05
CA GLU A 79 -63.23 -9.92 -11.74
C GLU A 79 -63.56 -10.12 -13.24
N ASN A 80 -64.83 -10.36 -13.58
CA ASN A 80 -65.24 -10.45 -14.98
C ASN A 80 -65.14 -9.09 -15.69
N GLY A 81 -65.48 -8.00 -15.00
CA GLY A 81 -65.34 -6.65 -15.53
C GLY A 81 -63.88 -6.23 -15.74
N THR A 82 -62.98 -6.56 -14.80
CA THR A 82 -61.55 -6.29 -14.92
C THR A 82 -60.93 -7.12 -16.04
N HIS A 83 -61.30 -8.39 -16.19
CA HIS A 83 -60.86 -9.22 -17.30
C HIS A 83 -61.33 -8.71 -18.68
N GLN A 84 -62.56 -8.19 -18.78
CA GLN A 84 -63.03 -7.54 -20.02
C GLN A 84 -62.26 -6.24 -20.32
N LEU A 85 -61.98 -5.46 -19.29
CA LEU A 85 -61.17 -4.24 -19.42
C LEU A 85 -59.74 -4.57 -19.86
N GLU A 86 -59.13 -5.60 -19.28
CA GLU A 86 -57.80 -6.10 -19.66
C GLU A 86 -57.76 -6.48 -21.14
N THR A 87 -58.73 -7.28 -21.59
CA THR A 87 -58.80 -7.71 -22.99
C THR A 87 -58.91 -6.52 -23.93
N LEU A 88 -59.75 -5.53 -23.58
CA LEU A 88 -59.92 -4.32 -24.38
C LEU A 88 -58.65 -3.45 -24.37
N LEU A 89 -58.05 -3.28 -23.20
CA LEU A 89 -56.85 -2.47 -23.04
C LEU A 89 -55.68 -3.06 -23.83
N ASN A 90 -55.45 -4.37 -23.75
CA ASN A 90 -54.39 -5.04 -24.50
C ASN A 90 -54.61 -4.90 -26.01
N ALA A 91 -55.82 -5.16 -26.50
CA ALA A 91 -56.14 -4.97 -27.92
C ALA A 91 -55.97 -3.51 -28.40
N SER A 92 -56.24 -2.53 -27.52
CA SER A 92 -56.04 -1.12 -27.80
C SER A 92 -54.57 -0.72 -27.78
N ILE A 93 -53.79 -1.25 -26.82
CA ILE A 93 -52.35 -1.03 -26.73
C ILE A 93 -51.67 -1.61 -27.96
N ASP A 94 -51.90 -2.89 -28.29
CA ASP A 94 -51.30 -3.55 -29.45
C ASP A 94 -51.54 -2.72 -30.73
N LYS A 95 -52.79 -2.36 -31.01
CA LYS A 95 -53.13 -1.59 -32.22
C LYS A 95 -52.49 -0.20 -32.26
N ASN A 96 -52.49 0.53 -31.15
CA ASN A 96 -51.95 1.89 -31.12
C ASN A 96 -50.42 1.89 -31.12
N PHE A 97 -49.80 0.89 -30.48
CA PHE A 97 -48.37 0.75 -30.42
C PHE A 97 -47.78 0.18 -31.72
N ASP A 98 -48.51 -0.65 -32.47
CA ASP A 98 -48.16 -1.01 -33.85
C ASP A 98 -48.10 0.24 -34.77
N ILE A 99 -49.10 1.12 -34.65
CA ILE A 99 -49.14 2.39 -35.41
C ILE A 99 -48.01 3.32 -34.98
N PHE A 100 -47.75 3.38 -33.67
CA PHE A 100 -46.64 4.15 -33.12
C PHE A 100 -45.30 3.64 -33.64
N GLU A 101 -45.05 2.33 -33.59
CA GLU A 101 -43.82 1.71 -34.09
C GLU A 101 -43.58 2.11 -35.55
N LEU A 102 -44.61 1.95 -36.38
CA LEU A 102 -44.55 2.32 -37.79
C LEU A 102 -44.29 3.83 -37.98
N TYR A 103 -44.94 4.68 -37.20
CA TYR A 103 -44.74 6.12 -37.27
C TYR A 103 -43.32 6.54 -36.86
N VAL A 104 -42.79 5.98 -35.78
CA VAL A 104 -41.44 6.29 -35.28
C VAL A 104 -40.40 5.82 -36.28
N MET A 105 -40.52 4.59 -36.78
CA MET A 105 -39.59 4.02 -37.76
C MET A 105 -39.66 4.69 -39.12
N GLN A 106 -40.76 5.38 -39.46
CA GLN A 106 -40.90 6.07 -40.74
C GLN A 106 -40.58 7.57 -40.67
N ASN A 107 -40.81 8.23 -39.53
CA ASN A 107 -40.73 9.70 -39.45
C ASN A 107 -39.69 10.23 -38.46
N ILE A 108 -39.42 9.52 -37.37
CA ILE A 108 -38.50 10.00 -36.32
C ILE A 108 -37.12 9.39 -36.51
N ILE A 109 -37.05 8.06 -36.54
CA ILE A 109 -35.80 7.30 -36.64
C ILE A 109 -35.55 6.97 -38.11
N THR A 110 -35.50 8.01 -38.95
CA THR A 110 -35.15 7.89 -40.36
C THR A 110 -34.18 8.96 -40.78
N VAL A 111 -33.30 8.60 -41.71
CA VAL A 111 -32.44 9.54 -42.40
C VAL A 111 -33.00 9.69 -43.81
N ARG A 112 -33.16 10.94 -44.28
CA ARG A 112 -33.61 11.15 -45.65
C ARG A 112 -32.46 10.74 -46.60
N PRO A 113 -32.75 9.99 -47.68
CA PRO A 113 -31.70 9.54 -48.61
C PRO A 113 -30.86 10.68 -49.21
N GLN A 114 -31.44 11.88 -49.32
CA GLN A 114 -30.76 13.08 -49.81
C GLN A 114 -29.74 13.66 -48.82
N ASP A 115 -29.93 13.44 -47.52
CA ASP A 115 -29.08 13.97 -46.44
C ASP A 115 -28.01 12.95 -46.00
N GLN A 116 -28.22 11.67 -46.32
CA GLN A 116 -27.32 10.57 -45.98
C GLN A 116 -25.85 10.79 -46.40
N PRO A 117 -25.54 11.31 -47.61
CA PRO A 117 -24.13 11.55 -48.00
C PRO A 117 -23.44 12.67 -47.21
N TYR A 118 -24.23 13.55 -46.59
CA TYR A 118 -23.73 14.70 -45.81
C TYR A 118 -23.66 14.39 -44.31
N MET A 119 -24.24 13.27 -43.86
CA MET A 119 -24.13 12.81 -42.49
C MET A 119 -22.81 12.04 -42.29
N ARG A 120 -22.00 12.52 -41.34
CA ARG A 120 -20.80 11.83 -40.85
C ARG A 120 -20.93 11.66 -39.35
N LEU A 121 -20.84 10.43 -38.85
CA LEU A 121 -20.81 10.19 -37.41
C LEU A 121 -19.48 10.69 -36.82
N SER A 122 -19.50 11.05 -35.54
CA SER A 122 -18.36 11.67 -34.87
C SER A 122 -17.10 10.81 -34.87
N HIS A 123 -17.22 9.49 -34.77
CA HIS A 123 -16.08 8.56 -34.81
C HIS A 123 -15.48 8.42 -36.21
N TYR A 124 -16.18 8.83 -37.26
CA TYR A 124 -15.58 8.95 -38.59
C TYR A 124 -14.79 10.24 -38.78
N ALA A 125 -14.84 11.22 -37.86
CA ALA A 125 -14.09 12.47 -38.01
C ALA A 125 -12.57 12.22 -38.05
N GLY A 126 -11.92 12.61 -39.15
CA GLY A 126 -10.48 12.38 -39.38
C GLY A 126 -10.13 11.04 -40.04
N LEU A 127 -11.12 10.16 -40.27
CA LEU A 127 -10.98 9.00 -41.15
C LEU A 127 -11.37 9.41 -42.57
N ASP A 128 -10.42 9.95 -43.31
CA ASP A 128 -10.57 10.13 -44.76
C ASP A 128 -9.92 8.89 -45.40
N PHE A 129 -10.74 8.06 -46.06
CA PHE A 129 -10.25 6.94 -46.86
C PHE A 129 -10.06 7.47 -48.28
N PRO A 130 -8.85 7.91 -48.67
CA PRO A 130 -8.62 8.25 -50.07
C PRO A 130 -8.88 7.00 -50.91
N ASP A 131 -9.65 7.15 -51.98
CA ASP A 131 -9.69 6.14 -53.04
C ASP A 131 -8.24 5.85 -53.47
N ASP A 132 -7.92 4.56 -53.64
CA ASP A 132 -6.56 4.00 -53.85
C ASP A 132 -5.72 4.72 -54.93
N ASP A 133 -6.36 5.52 -55.79
CA ASP A 133 -5.72 6.25 -56.90
C ASP A 133 -5.01 7.56 -56.50
N THR A 134 -5.19 8.06 -55.27
CA THR A 134 -4.51 9.29 -54.77
C THR A 134 -3.52 9.04 -53.63
N ALA A 135 -3.13 7.78 -53.43
CA ALA A 135 -2.36 7.27 -52.29
C ALA A 135 -0.87 7.74 -52.19
N ALA A 136 -0.41 8.68 -53.00
CA ALA A 136 0.98 9.15 -52.98
C ALA A 136 1.24 10.32 -52.01
N ALA A 137 0.22 11.12 -51.65
CA ALA A 137 0.43 12.38 -50.93
C ALA A 137 0.17 12.33 -49.41
N GLN A 138 -0.46 11.28 -48.88
CA GLN A 138 -0.85 11.17 -47.46
C GLN A 138 -0.26 9.94 -46.75
N GLN A 139 0.88 9.41 -47.23
CA GLN A 139 1.62 8.32 -46.57
C GLN A 139 2.29 8.72 -45.24
N ILE A 140 2.19 9.99 -44.82
CA ILE A 140 2.96 10.51 -43.69
C ILE A 140 2.37 10.04 -42.33
N ASP A 141 1.07 9.79 -42.24
CA ASP A 141 0.39 9.47 -40.97
C ASP A 141 -0.33 8.11 -40.91
N LYS A 142 -0.32 7.31 -41.99
CA LYS A 142 -0.86 5.94 -41.91
C LYS A 142 0.19 5.06 -41.23
N PRO A 143 -0.09 4.48 -40.03
CA PRO A 143 0.87 3.62 -39.37
C PRO A 143 1.08 2.38 -40.24
N SER A 144 2.22 2.32 -40.93
CA SER A 144 2.62 1.14 -41.67
C SER A 144 2.85 -0.02 -40.71
N THR A 145 2.61 -1.25 -41.17
CA THR A 145 2.91 -2.46 -40.37
C THR A 145 4.37 -2.47 -39.93
N GLU A 146 5.26 -1.93 -40.76
CA GLU A 146 6.66 -1.72 -40.46
C GLU A 146 6.87 -0.74 -39.29
N SER A 147 6.22 0.43 -39.28
CA SER A 147 6.36 1.40 -38.18
C SER A 147 5.85 0.84 -36.85
N ILE A 148 4.74 0.09 -36.88
CA ILE A 148 4.21 -0.63 -35.72
C ILE A 148 5.22 -1.67 -35.22
N THR A 149 5.82 -2.45 -36.13
CA THR A 149 6.82 -3.46 -35.72
C THR A 149 8.09 -2.81 -35.16
N ALA A 150 8.52 -1.67 -35.72
CA ALA A 150 9.65 -0.90 -35.21
C ALA A 150 9.36 -0.36 -33.80
N LEU A 151 8.14 0.15 -33.56
CA LEU A 151 7.72 0.65 -32.26
C LEU A 151 7.58 -0.47 -31.23
N ARG A 152 7.06 -1.65 -31.63
CA ARG A 152 7.06 -2.86 -30.77
C ARG A 152 8.47 -3.29 -30.40
N ARG A 153 9.41 -3.32 -31.35
CA ARG A 153 10.81 -3.65 -31.07
C ARG A 153 11.46 -2.62 -30.14
N ARG A 154 11.18 -1.33 -30.35
CA ARG A 154 11.65 -0.24 -29.46
C ARG A 154 11.09 -0.39 -28.05
N LEU A 155 9.81 -0.73 -27.92
CA LEU A 155 9.15 -0.99 -26.64
C LEU A 155 9.82 -2.18 -25.93
N GLN A 156 10.00 -3.31 -26.63
CA GLN A 156 10.67 -4.49 -26.08
C GLN A 156 12.11 -4.19 -25.63
N ALA A 157 12.86 -3.43 -26.43
CA ALA A 157 14.21 -2.99 -26.06
C ALA A 157 14.20 -2.08 -24.81
N SER A 158 13.23 -1.15 -24.73
CA SER A 158 13.06 -0.27 -23.56
C SER A 158 12.67 -1.03 -22.30
N GLN A 159 11.78 -2.04 -22.41
CA GLN A 159 11.41 -2.91 -21.29
C GLN A 159 12.59 -3.74 -20.81
N LYS A 160 13.37 -4.30 -21.73
CA LYS A 160 14.59 -5.06 -21.38
C LYS A 160 15.62 -4.17 -20.68
N LEU A 161 15.84 -2.95 -21.17
CA LEU A 161 16.72 -1.99 -20.52
C LEU A 161 16.21 -1.70 -19.10
N ASN A 162 14.93 -1.39 -18.94
CA ASN A 162 14.39 -1.07 -17.62
C ASN A 162 14.56 -2.22 -16.62
N ALA A 163 14.32 -3.47 -17.03
CA ALA A 163 14.55 -4.64 -16.18
C ALA A 163 16.02 -4.79 -15.75
N VAL A 164 16.97 -4.49 -16.66
CA VAL A 164 18.41 -4.51 -16.33
C VAL A 164 18.76 -3.38 -15.37
N LEU A 165 18.23 -2.18 -15.59
CA LEU A 165 18.48 -1.02 -14.73
C LEU A 165 17.92 -1.25 -13.32
N GLU A 166 16.72 -1.81 -13.20
CA GLU A 166 16.14 -2.18 -11.91
C GLU A 166 17.00 -3.24 -11.19
N ALA A 167 17.54 -4.23 -11.91
CA ALA A 167 18.45 -5.20 -11.34
C ALA A 167 19.79 -4.58 -10.89
N GLU A 168 20.35 -3.65 -11.67
CA GLU A 168 21.56 -2.91 -11.28
C GLU A 168 21.32 -1.99 -10.08
N LYS A 169 20.18 -1.30 -10.05
CA LYS A 169 19.76 -0.49 -8.90
C LYS A 169 19.66 -1.35 -7.65
N ALA A 170 19.03 -2.51 -7.72
CA ALA A 170 18.93 -3.44 -6.59
C ALA A 170 20.30 -3.94 -6.12
N ARG A 171 21.23 -4.23 -7.05
CA ARG A 171 22.63 -4.57 -6.71
C ARG A 171 23.35 -3.42 -6.04
N ASN A 172 23.23 -2.21 -6.57
CA ASN A 172 23.82 -1.01 -6.00
C ASN A 172 23.26 -0.72 -4.61
N ASP A 173 21.94 -0.88 -4.40
CA ASP A 173 21.30 -0.72 -3.10
C ASP A 173 21.80 -1.78 -2.10
N ALA A 174 21.98 -3.02 -2.53
CA ALA A 174 22.56 -4.07 -1.70
C ALA A 174 24.02 -3.75 -1.33
N LEU A 175 24.84 -3.32 -2.30
CA LEU A 175 26.22 -2.88 -2.06
C LEU A 175 26.28 -1.68 -1.12
N LEU A 176 25.39 -0.71 -1.28
CA LEU A 176 25.29 0.43 -0.38
C LEU A 176 24.87 -0.01 1.02
N LYS A 177 23.96 -0.97 1.16
CA LYS A 177 23.61 -1.55 2.47
C LYS A 177 24.80 -2.27 3.09
N THR A 178 25.59 -3.03 2.32
CA THR A 178 26.80 -3.68 2.85
C THR A 178 27.89 -2.68 3.22
N LEU A 179 28.08 -1.62 2.44
CA LEU A 179 29.04 -0.57 2.76
C LEU A 179 28.60 0.22 3.99
N ARG A 180 27.31 0.55 4.09
CA ARG A 180 26.73 1.21 5.26
C ARG A 180 26.81 0.33 6.50
N SER A 181 26.54 -0.98 6.38
CA SER A 181 26.69 -1.90 7.50
C SER A 181 28.15 -2.04 7.90
N LEU A 182 29.10 -2.13 6.98
CA LEU A 182 30.53 -2.15 7.29
C LEU A 182 31.01 -0.85 7.98
N LEU A 183 30.43 0.29 7.61
CA LEU A 183 30.68 1.60 8.22
C LEU A 183 29.87 1.83 9.51
N GLY A 184 28.97 0.90 9.88
CA GLY A 184 28.03 1.04 11.00
C GLY A 184 27.06 2.21 10.88
N VAL A 185 26.81 2.70 9.67
CA VAL A 185 25.78 3.72 9.42
C VAL A 185 24.45 3.00 9.31
N VAL A 186 23.71 2.94 10.41
CA VAL A 186 22.29 2.60 10.37
C VAL A 186 21.60 3.71 9.57
N PRO A 187 20.92 3.40 8.44
CA PRO A 187 20.20 4.41 7.70
C PRO A 187 19.03 4.90 8.57
N ASP A 188 19.06 6.21 8.82
CA ASP A 188 18.01 7.02 9.42
C ASP A 188 16.64 6.62 8.85
N SER A 189 15.86 5.86 9.63
CA SER A 189 14.46 5.61 9.36
C SER A 189 13.71 6.90 9.64
N THR A 190 13.31 7.57 8.56
CA THR A 190 12.36 8.68 8.50
C THR A 190 11.31 8.67 9.62
N LYS A 191 11.33 9.74 10.44
CA LYS A 191 10.20 10.33 11.18
C LYS A 191 9.04 9.41 11.55
N THR A 192 9.06 8.89 12.78
CA THR A 192 7.85 8.71 13.59
C THR A 192 8.15 9.11 15.02
N GLU A 193 7.52 10.21 15.42
CA GLU A 193 7.20 10.75 16.76
C GLU A 193 8.06 10.38 17.98
N GLU A 194 8.58 11.45 18.58
CA GLU A 194 8.79 11.68 20.02
C GLU A 194 8.67 10.47 20.97
N LYS A 195 9.81 9.99 21.46
CA LYS A 195 9.97 9.78 22.91
C LYS A 195 11.44 9.80 23.30
N GLU A 196 11.70 10.72 24.22
CA GLU A 196 12.95 10.98 24.90
C GLU A 196 13.50 9.76 25.66
N SER A 197 14.82 9.74 25.73
CA SER A 197 15.64 9.37 26.89
C SER A 197 15.51 7.96 27.47
N SER A 198 16.50 7.13 27.15
CA SER A 198 17.13 6.30 28.18
C SER A 198 18.61 6.12 27.89
N ASN A 199 19.39 6.74 28.76
CA ASN A 199 20.79 6.42 29.00
C ASN A 199 20.86 4.95 29.44
N GLY A 200 21.59 4.12 28.70
CA GLY A 200 21.65 2.69 28.93
C GLY A 200 23.03 2.15 28.59
N GLU A 201 23.93 2.24 29.56
CA GLU A 201 25.08 1.34 29.66
C GLU A 201 24.55 -0.10 29.66
N GLY A 202 24.88 -0.84 28.61
CA GLY A 202 24.41 -2.21 28.44
C GLY A 202 25.35 -2.96 27.53
N GLY A 203 26.30 -3.68 28.14
CA GLY A 203 27.16 -4.63 27.47
C GLY A 203 26.32 -5.65 26.70
N GLY A 204 26.44 -5.62 25.37
CA GLY A 204 25.83 -6.56 24.47
C GLY A 204 26.70 -6.71 23.24
N SER A 205 27.46 -7.82 23.20
CA SER A 205 28.21 -8.38 22.07
C SER A 205 28.20 -7.52 20.81
N ALA A 206 29.13 -6.57 20.75
CA ALA A 206 29.37 -5.75 19.58
C ALA A 206 29.83 -6.68 18.45
N ALA A 207 28.95 -6.97 17.49
CA ALA A 207 29.39 -7.00 16.11
C ALA A 207 29.79 -5.56 15.74
N ALA A 208 30.87 -5.07 16.34
CA ALA A 208 31.43 -3.76 16.06
C ALA A 208 31.76 -3.78 14.57
N HIS A 209 30.95 -3.05 13.80
CA HIS A 209 31.14 -2.99 12.36
C HIS A 209 32.61 -2.59 12.10
N PRO A 210 33.35 -3.29 11.22
CA PRO A 210 34.81 -3.21 11.19
C PRO A 210 35.38 -1.80 11.06
N PHE A 211 34.60 -0.86 10.51
CA PHE A 211 35.03 0.52 10.26
C PHE A 211 34.28 1.59 11.07
N THR A 212 33.52 1.24 12.11
CA THR A 212 32.87 2.24 12.99
C THR A 212 33.86 3.18 13.66
N PHE A 213 35.07 2.70 13.95
CA PHE A 213 36.16 3.50 14.49
C PHE A 213 36.60 4.67 13.59
N LEU A 214 36.31 4.63 12.28
CA LEU A 214 36.61 5.76 11.37
C LEU A 214 35.64 6.93 11.55
N ARG A 215 34.42 6.65 12.03
CA ARG A 215 33.37 7.64 12.27
C ARG A 215 33.45 8.18 13.70
N ASP A 216 33.63 7.29 14.67
CA ASP A 216 33.90 7.67 16.05
C ASP A 216 35.39 8.05 16.19
N ARG A 217 35.76 9.23 15.68
CA ARG A 217 37.06 9.88 15.96
C ARG A 217 37.14 10.37 17.42
N GLY A 218 36.62 9.60 18.36
CA GLY A 218 36.53 9.94 19.78
C GLY A 218 37.90 10.36 20.34
N GLY A 219 37.96 11.55 20.93
CA GLY A 219 39.12 12.13 21.63
C GLY A 219 40.37 12.42 20.78
N LEU A 220 40.51 11.82 19.60
CA LEU A 220 41.70 11.96 18.74
C LEU A 220 41.83 13.35 18.11
N GLU A 221 40.72 14.04 17.83
CA GLU A 221 40.73 15.40 17.27
C GLU A 221 40.84 16.51 18.34
N GLU A 222 40.71 16.19 19.63
CA GLU A 222 40.80 17.17 20.72
C GLU A 222 42.23 17.78 20.81
N SER A 223 43.22 17.13 20.20
CA SER A 223 44.60 17.59 20.09
C SER A 223 44.91 18.40 18.81
N GLY A 224 43.90 18.75 17.99
CA GLY A 224 44.00 19.79 16.96
C GLY A 224 44.84 19.47 15.70
N GLY A 225 45.24 18.21 15.48
CA GLY A 225 46.01 17.81 14.30
C GLY A 225 45.14 17.33 13.14
N GLN A 226 45.46 17.76 11.90
CA GLN A 226 44.86 17.23 10.66
C GLN A 226 45.17 15.72 10.43
N GLN A 227 46.13 15.16 11.18
CA GLN A 227 46.48 13.74 11.16
C GLN A 227 46.69 13.22 12.61
N PRO A 228 45.61 13.02 13.37
CA PRO A 228 45.72 12.69 14.80
C PRO A 228 46.30 11.28 15.04
N ILE A 229 46.12 10.36 14.09
CA ILE A 229 46.66 8.99 14.18
C ILE A 229 48.19 9.03 14.06
N THR A 230 48.73 9.75 13.07
CA THR A 230 50.19 9.79 12.87
C THR A 230 50.88 10.43 14.07
N THR A 231 50.38 11.58 14.55
CA THR A 231 50.96 12.28 15.71
C THR A 231 50.87 11.47 17.00
N THR A 232 49.74 10.79 17.25
CA THR A 232 49.60 9.91 18.43
C THR A 232 50.53 8.70 18.32
N THR A 233 50.67 8.10 17.14
CA THR A 233 51.63 7.00 16.93
C THR A 233 53.08 7.45 17.09
N GLU A 234 53.44 8.64 16.61
CA GLU A 234 54.79 9.21 16.79
C GLU A 234 55.07 9.53 18.27
N PHE A 235 54.10 10.11 18.97
CA PHE A 235 54.21 10.41 20.40
C PHE A 235 54.34 9.13 21.24
N THR A 236 53.48 8.13 21.02
CA THR A 236 53.59 6.84 21.73
C THR A 236 54.90 6.13 21.44
N LEU A 237 55.40 6.19 20.21
CA LEU A 237 56.71 5.65 19.84
C LEU A 237 57.83 6.39 20.59
N SER A 238 57.76 7.72 20.70
CA SER A 238 58.72 8.50 21.49
C SER A 238 58.66 8.18 22.99
N GLN A 239 57.45 7.96 23.54
CA GLN A 239 57.27 7.58 24.93
C GLN A 239 57.78 6.16 25.22
N LEU A 240 57.66 5.23 24.27
CA LEU A 240 58.23 3.90 24.39
C LEU A 240 59.77 3.93 24.47
N GLN A 241 60.42 4.87 23.79
CA GLN A 241 61.87 5.04 23.92
C GLN A 241 62.23 5.58 25.31
N ALA A 242 61.47 6.54 25.83
CA ALA A 242 61.65 7.05 27.19
C ALA A 242 61.39 5.97 28.25
N LEU A 243 60.33 5.16 28.10
CA LEU A 243 60.05 4.00 28.97
C LEU A 243 61.13 2.93 28.87
N ARG A 244 61.69 2.68 27.68
CA ARG A 244 62.82 1.76 27.52
C ARG A 244 64.05 2.29 28.25
N ALA A 245 64.35 3.58 28.15
CA ALA A 245 65.44 4.22 28.89
C ALA A 245 65.20 4.16 30.42
N LEU A 246 63.97 4.42 30.87
CA LEU A 246 63.58 4.35 32.28
C LEU A 246 63.58 2.91 32.80
N SER A 247 63.19 1.94 31.97
CA SER A 247 63.32 0.52 32.29
C SER A 247 64.78 0.09 32.33
N GLY A 248 65.64 0.68 31.50
CA GLY A 248 67.09 0.50 31.53
C GLY A 248 67.69 1.06 32.82
N SER A 249 67.33 2.29 33.20
CA SER A 249 67.78 2.90 34.44
C SER A 249 67.21 2.19 35.67
N LEU A 250 65.96 1.72 35.64
CA LEU A 250 65.39 0.87 36.69
C LEU A 250 66.10 -0.48 36.74
N ARG A 251 66.54 -1.03 35.61
CA ARG A 251 67.31 -2.28 35.54
C ARG A 251 68.76 -2.10 35.99
N GLU A 252 69.34 -0.92 35.83
CA GLU A 252 70.66 -0.53 36.35
C GLU A 252 70.61 -0.12 37.83
N LEU A 253 69.47 0.40 38.31
CA LEU A 253 69.18 0.62 39.74
C LEU A 253 68.65 -0.64 40.42
N LEU A 254 68.24 -1.67 39.66
CA LEU A 254 67.83 -2.96 40.17
C LEU A 254 68.97 -3.69 40.88
N PRO A 255 70.23 -3.70 40.41
CA PRO A 255 71.33 -4.13 41.25
C PRO A 255 71.52 -3.16 42.42
N GLY A 256 71.17 -1.88 42.36
CA GLY A 256 71.17 -1.01 43.57
C GLY A 256 70.13 -1.39 44.65
N LEU A 257 69.03 -2.07 44.30
CA LEU A 257 68.04 -2.60 45.25
C LEU A 257 68.18 -4.11 45.50
N GLY A 258 68.74 -4.85 44.54
CA GLY A 258 69.11 -6.26 44.62
C GLY A 258 70.50 -6.49 45.23
N ASP A 259 71.29 -5.43 45.36
CA ASP A 259 72.58 -5.36 46.02
C ASP A 259 72.49 -4.55 47.32
N ALA A 260 71.38 -4.74 48.05
CA ALA A 260 71.46 -4.91 49.50
C ALA A 260 71.94 -6.35 49.83
N SER A 261 72.83 -6.91 49.01
CA SER A 261 73.41 -8.24 49.20
C SER A 261 74.93 -8.22 49.25
N VAL A 262 75.62 -7.12 48.92
CA VAL A 262 77.06 -6.99 49.14
C VAL A 262 77.49 -5.53 49.43
N ILE A 263 77.22 -5.05 50.65
CA ILE A 263 78.18 -4.38 51.56
C ILE A 263 77.43 -4.03 52.86
N ASP A 264 78.02 -4.49 53.96
CA ASP A 264 77.80 -4.17 55.39
C ASP A 264 76.81 -5.04 56.20
N ALA A 265 77.37 -6.06 56.86
CA ALA A 265 76.70 -7.00 57.75
C ALA A 265 76.10 -6.35 59.03
N GLU A 266 76.33 -5.05 59.26
CA GLU A 266 75.85 -4.33 60.44
C GLU A 266 74.57 -3.50 60.17
N ALA A 267 74.34 -3.04 58.93
CA ALA A 267 73.12 -2.32 58.54
C ALA A 267 71.91 -3.26 58.28
N ALA A 268 72.15 -4.52 57.93
CA ALA A 268 71.10 -5.53 57.77
C ALA A 268 70.42 -5.90 59.10
N SER A 269 71.15 -5.85 60.21
CA SER A 269 70.61 -6.03 61.56
C SER A 269 69.64 -4.90 61.92
N ALA A 270 70.02 -3.64 61.66
CA ALA A 270 69.19 -2.47 61.94
C ALA A 270 67.95 -2.37 61.02
N ALA A 271 68.06 -2.75 59.74
CA ALA A 271 66.93 -2.77 58.82
C ALA A 271 65.97 -3.95 59.07
N ALA A 272 66.49 -5.12 59.47
CA ALA A 272 65.67 -6.23 59.95
C ALA A 272 65.01 -5.89 61.29
N SER A 273 65.72 -5.21 62.20
CA SER A 273 65.18 -4.65 63.44
C SER A 273 64.05 -3.67 63.14
N TRP A 274 64.25 -2.66 62.28
CA TRP A 274 63.19 -1.71 61.90
C TRP A 274 61.98 -2.42 61.29
N ARG A 275 62.21 -3.36 60.35
CA ARG A 275 61.10 -4.09 59.71
C ARG A 275 60.34 -4.97 60.73
N ARG A 276 61.04 -5.57 61.69
CA ARG A 276 60.44 -6.36 62.77
C ARG A 276 59.69 -5.48 63.75
N GLU A 277 60.26 -4.34 64.13
CA GLU A 277 59.64 -3.33 65.00
C GLU A 277 58.40 -2.71 64.35
N ARG A 278 58.44 -2.48 63.03
CA ARG A 278 57.26 -2.08 62.25
C ARG A 278 56.22 -3.18 62.13
N ALA A 279 56.64 -4.44 61.93
CA ALA A 279 55.71 -5.56 61.85
C ALA A 279 55.02 -5.77 63.20
N GLU A 280 55.77 -5.75 64.31
CA GLU A 280 55.22 -5.80 65.67
C GLU A 280 54.35 -4.58 65.97
N TYR A 281 54.72 -3.37 65.52
CA TYR A 281 53.88 -2.18 65.68
C TYR A 281 52.57 -2.29 64.88
N ILE A 282 52.63 -2.75 63.63
CA ILE A 282 51.44 -2.96 62.79
C ILE A 282 50.57 -4.06 63.39
N GLU A 283 51.16 -5.16 63.85
CA GLU A 283 50.46 -6.29 64.45
C GLU A 283 49.83 -5.91 65.79
N THR A 284 50.54 -5.17 66.66
CA THR A 284 49.98 -4.65 67.91
C THR A 284 48.93 -3.57 67.69
N SER A 285 49.07 -2.71 66.68
CA SER A 285 48.02 -1.75 66.30
C SER A 285 46.82 -2.43 65.66
N SER A 286 47.00 -3.46 64.83
CA SER A 286 45.89 -4.23 64.27
C SER A 286 45.21 -5.07 65.34
N ARG A 287 45.97 -5.65 66.28
CA ARG A 287 45.44 -6.37 67.44
C ARG A 287 44.64 -5.45 68.34
N LYS A 288 45.20 -4.29 68.74
CA LYS A 288 44.45 -3.28 69.50
C LYS A 288 43.19 -2.83 68.75
N TYR A 289 43.27 -2.61 67.44
CA TYR A 289 42.09 -2.24 66.65
C TYR A 289 41.03 -3.35 66.65
N LEU A 290 41.42 -4.62 66.50
CA LEU A 290 40.51 -5.76 66.56
C LEU A 290 39.93 -5.99 67.97
N GLU A 291 40.72 -5.82 69.02
CA GLU A 291 40.26 -5.86 70.42
C GLU A 291 39.27 -4.70 70.71
N THR A 292 39.50 -3.50 70.15
CA THR A 292 38.66 -2.32 70.42
C THR A 292 37.39 -2.27 69.57
N VAL A 293 37.42 -2.79 68.34
CA VAL A 293 36.31 -2.68 67.38
C VAL A 293 35.50 -3.98 67.24
N VAL A 294 36.14 -5.15 67.41
CA VAL A 294 35.52 -6.46 67.17
C VAL A 294 35.39 -7.30 68.46
N GLY A 295 36.04 -6.89 69.56
CA GLY A 295 35.85 -7.52 70.88
C GLY A 295 36.36 -8.96 70.97
N LEU A 296 37.36 -9.30 70.17
CA LEU A 296 37.96 -10.64 70.11
C LEU A 296 39.25 -10.64 70.96
N GLU A 297 39.22 -11.27 72.13
CA GLU A 297 40.41 -11.44 72.98
C GLU A 297 41.22 -12.65 72.49
N LEU A 298 42.28 -12.40 71.72
CA LEU A 298 43.19 -13.45 71.24
C LEU A 298 44.30 -13.68 72.27
N GLY A 299 44.75 -14.92 72.45
CA GLY A 299 45.84 -15.30 73.37
C GLY A 299 47.25 -14.93 72.86
N PRO A 300 48.32 -15.14 73.67
CA PRO A 300 49.70 -14.75 73.32
C PRO A 300 50.29 -15.42 72.06
N GLU A 301 49.65 -16.45 71.51
CA GLU A 301 50.06 -17.17 70.28
C GLU A 301 49.03 -17.07 69.12
N GLY A 302 48.02 -16.19 69.22
CA GLY A 302 47.14 -15.87 68.07
C GLY A 302 46.01 -16.86 67.77
N GLU A 303 45.48 -17.53 68.78
CA GLU A 303 44.13 -18.15 68.78
C GLU A 303 43.10 -17.27 69.49
#